data_AF-A0A8E0VMW9-F1
#
_entry.id   AF-A0A8E0VMW9-F1
#
_cell.length_a   1.000
_cell.length_b   1.000
_cell.length_c   1.000
_cell.angle_alpha   90.00
_cell.angle_beta   90.00
_cell.angle_gamma   90.00
#
_symmetry.space_group_name_H-M   'P 1'
#
loop_
_entity.id
_entity.type
_entity.pdbx_description
1 polymer ?
#
loop_
_entity_poly.entity_id
_entity_poly.type
_entity_poly.pdbx_seq_one_letter_code
_entity_poly.pdbx_strand_id
1 'polypeptide(L)'
;MTMPVYKAPQNDVVMAVVGLQLTHSQLKAIFDRLTNSCVTETCQPCGSLNVHCYVINQAALVLVSSKGEKEVGQSLKEINCALTEAMVNQSALTQYYLYDFQGICIEVKRDVISMASRLMAVSSRFRVCFEYVNHV
;
A
#
# COMPACT_ATOMS: atom_id res chain seq x y z
N MET A 1 0.07 -16.17 6.00
CA MET A 1 0.85 -16.20 7.26
C MET A 1 1.88 -17.30 7.13
N THR A 2 3.15 -17.04 7.41
CA THR A 2 4.24 -18.01 7.26
C THR A 2 4.99 -18.19 8.58
N MET A 3 5.55 -19.38 8.78
CA MET A 3 6.34 -19.70 9.97
C MET A 3 7.59 -20.49 9.56
N PRO A 4 8.78 -20.13 10.07
CA PRO A 4 9.97 -20.93 9.87
C PRO A 4 9.88 -22.25 10.64
N VAL A 5 10.43 -23.32 10.04
CA VAL A 5 10.63 -24.63 10.67
C VAL A 5 12.12 -24.80 10.92
N TYR A 6 12.48 -25.11 12.16
CA TYR A 6 13.87 -25.19 12.60
C TYR A 6 14.37 -26.62 12.74
N LYS A 7 15.67 -26.81 12.58
CA LYS A 7 16.33 -28.09 12.85
C LYS A 7 16.49 -28.33 14.35
N ALA A 8 15.79 -29.31 14.90
CA ALA A 8 16.05 -29.80 16.24
C ALA A 8 17.40 -30.56 16.31
N PRO A 9 18.12 -30.53 17.45
CA PRO A 9 17.76 -29.92 18.74
C PRO A 9 18.25 -28.48 18.91
N GLN A 10 19.10 -27.96 18.02
CA GLN A 10 19.73 -26.64 18.18
C GLN A 10 18.80 -25.48 17.81
N ASN A 11 17.76 -25.69 17.01
CA ASN A 11 16.78 -24.67 16.58
C ASN A 11 17.36 -23.37 15.97
N ASP A 12 18.64 -23.35 15.60
CA ASP A 12 19.31 -22.15 15.06
C ASP A 12 19.29 -22.09 13.53
N VAL A 13 18.90 -23.17 12.87
CA VAL A 13 18.92 -23.29 11.41
C VAL A 13 17.49 -23.45 10.89
N VAL A 14 17.06 -22.49 10.07
CA VAL A 14 15.78 -22.59 9.33
C VAL A 14 15.94 -23.64 8.24
N MET A 15 15.14 -24.69 8.32
CA MET A 15 15.16 -25.82 7.37
C MET A 15 14.07 -25.69 6.31
N ALA A 16 12.94 -25.08 6.67
CA ALA A 16 11.81 -24.86 5.77
C ALA A 16 10.99 -23.65 6.23
N VAL A 17 10.08 -23.21 5.37
CA VAL A 17 9.03 -22.23 5.71
C VAL A 17 7.70 -22.87 5.40
N VAL A 18 6.83 -22.96 6.39
CA VAL A 18 5.44 -23.40 6.22
C VAL A 18 4.54 -22.18 6.15
N GLY A 19 3.42 -22.30 5.46
CA GLY A 19 2.51 -21.19 5.26
C GLY A 19 1.05 -21.60 5.20
N LEU A 20 0.19 -20.69 5.61
CA LEU A 20 -1.25 -20.75 5.40
C LEU A 20 -1.66 -19.65 4.43
N GLN A 21 -2.38 -20.07 3.40
CA GLN A 21 -2.99 -19.19 2.41
C GLN A 21 -4.47 -19.00 2.74
N LEU A 22 -4.90 -17.73 2.79
CA LEU A 22 -6.28 -17.36 2.99
C LEU A 22 -6.91 -17.03 1.64
N THR A 23 -8.12 -17.51 1.39
CA THR A 23 -8.89 -17.09 0.22
C THR A 23 -9.37 -15.66 0.42
N HIS A 24 -9.09 -14.78 -0.54
CA HIS A 24 -9.47 -13.36 -0.47
C HIS A 24 -10.96 -13.16 -0.19
N SER A 25 -11.85 -13.93 -0.83
CA SER A 25 -13.30 -13.83 -0.64
C SER A 25 -13.75 -14.11 0.79
N GLN A 26 -13.13 -15.08 1.47
CA GLN A 26 -13.42 -15.39 2.88
C GLN A 26 -12.95 -14.25 3.79
N LEU A 27 -11.76 -13.72 3.54
CA LEU A 27 -11.24 -12.58 4.28
C LEU A 27 -12.12 -11.33 4.08
N LYS A 28 -12.54 -11.06 2.83
CA LYS A 28 -13.46 -9.98 2.47
C LYS A 28 -14.81 -10.12 3.17
N ALA A 29 -15.37 -11.32 3.21
CA ALA A 29 -16.65 -11.56 3.89
C ALA A 29 -16.56 -11.27 5.40
N ILE A 30 -15.46 -11.68 6.05
CA ILE A 30 -15.22 -11.38 7.47
C ILE A 30 -15.05 -9.87 7.68
N PHE A 31 -14.24 -9.23 6.83
CA PHE A 31 -14.04 -7.79 6.85
C PHE A 31 -15.38 -7.05 6.75
N ASP A 32 -16.17 -7.32 5.71
CA ASP A 32 -17.46 -6.66 5.50
C ASP A 32 -18.41 -6.87 6.67
N ARG A 33 -18.46 -8.09 7.23
CA ARG A 33 -19.30 -8.39 8.40
C ARG A 33 -18.93 -7.53 9.60
N LEU A 34 -17.63 -7.34 9.85
CA LEU A 34 -17.15 -6.57 11.00
C LEU A 34 -17.30 -5.07 10.75
N THR A 35 -16.87 -4.59 9.59
CA THR A 35 -16.79 -3.16 9.30
C THR A 35 -18.12 -2.52 8.94
N ASN A 36 -19.12 -3.32 8.56
CA ASN A 36 -20.48 -2.85 8.33
C ASN A 36 -21.38 -2.99 9.57
N SER A 37 -20.86 -3.60 10.64
CA SER A 37 -21.57 -3.67 11.92
C SER A 37 -21.34 -2.39 12.73
N CYS A 38 -22.39 -1.91 13.39
CA CYS A 38 -22.38 -0.69 14.19
C CYS A 38 -22.99 -1.01 15.55
N VAL A 39 -22.25 -0.76 16.64
CA VAL A 39 -22.70 -1.07 18.01
C VAL A 39 -23.36 0.15 18.68
N THR A 40 -23.06 1.36 18.18
CA THR A 40 -23.52 2.64 18.75
C THR A 40 -24.24 3.46 17.67
N GLU A 41 -25.27 4.23 18.02
CA GLU A 41 -26.05 5.03 17.06
C GLU A 41 -25.22 6.09 16.29
N THR A 42 -24.03 6.46 16.77
CA THR A 42 -23.17 7.49 16.16
C THR A 42 -22.09 6.96 15.21
N CYS A 43 -22.02 5.66 14.92
CA CYS A 43 -20.94 5.13 14.10
C CYS A 43 -21.27 5.22 12.59
N GLN A 44 -20.23 5.36 11.77
CA GLN A 44 -20.36 5.25 10.31
C GLN A 44 -19.76 3.93 9.83
N PRO A 45 -20.57 2.98 9.36
CA PRO A 45 -20.05 1.72 8.82
C PRO A 45 -19.29 1.97 7.52
N CYS A 46 -18.34 1.10 7.22
CA CYS A 46 -17.53 1.15 5.99
C CYS A 46 -18.33 0.90 4.70
N GLY A 47 -19.58 0.43 4.82
CA GLY A 47 -20.54 0.32 3.73
C GLY A 47 -21.24 1.64 3.39
N SER A 48 -20.97 2.72 4.15
CA SER A 48 -21.49 4.05 3.86
C SER A 48 -20.79 4.66 2.65
N LEU A 49 -21.51 5.42 1.82
CA LEU A 49 -20.98 6.04 0.59
C LEU A 49 -19.71 6.90 0.82
N ASN A 50 -19.59 7.51 2.00
CA ASN A 50 -18.54 8.49 2.32
C ASN A 50 -17.42 7.94 3.21
N VAL A 51 -17.43 6.63 3.51
CA VAL A 51 -16.40 6.00 4.35
C VAL A 51 -15.70 4.91 3.55
N HIS A 52 -14.38 4.98 3.47
CA HIS A 52 -13.55 4.00 2.77
C HIS A 52 -12.62 3.33 3.77
N CYS A 53 -12.66 2.00 3.78
CA CYS A 53 -11.94 1.20 4.76
C CYS A 53 -11.04 0.20 4.07
N TYR A 54 -9.86 0.03 4.66
CA TYR A 54 -8.77 -0.74 4.08
C TYR A 54 -8.15 -1.63 5.14
N VAL A 55 -7.82 -2.86 4.74
CA VAL A 55 -6.81 -3.65 5.44
C VAL A 55 -5.53 -3.50 4.63
N ILE A 56 -4.48 -3.01 5.26
CA ILE A 56 -3.18 -2.82 4.62
C ILE A 56 -2.10 -3.64 5.33
N ASN A 57 -1.03 -3.97 4.62
CA ASN A 57 0.19 -4.50 5.23
C ASN A 57 1.13 -3.37 5.70
N GLN A 58 2.26 -3.76 6.29
CA GLN A 58 3.31 -2.84 6.75
C GLN A 58 3.95 -1.98 5.63
N ALA A 59 3.82 -2.39 4.37
CA ALA A 59 4.27 -1.63 3.21
C ALA A 59 3.16 -0.75 2.61
N ALA A 60 2.05 -0.56 3.33
CA ALA A 60 0.86 0.16 2.89
C ALA A 60 0.23 -0.41 1.60
N LEU A 61 0.42 -1.70 1.31
CA LEU A 61 -0.27 -2.39 0.23
C LEU A 61 -1.67 -2.78 0.68
N VAL A 62 -2.68 -2.50 -0.14
CA VAL A 62 -4.08 -2.84 0.16
C VAL A 62 -4.30 -4.34 -0.02
N LEU A 63 -4.71 -5.00 1.07
CA LEU A 63 -5.08 -6.42 1.10
C LEU A 63 -6.59 -6.62 0.94
N VAL A 64 -7.38 -5.68 1.47
CA VAL A 64 -8.85 -5.68 1.39
C VAL A 64 -9.33 -4.23 1.30
N SER A 65 -10.30 -3.94 0.42
CA SER A 65 -10.92 -2.61 0.28
C SER A 65 -12.44 -2.70 0.35
N SER A 66 -13.08 -1.74 1.02
CA SER A 66 -14.54 -1.59 0.98
C SER A 66 -15.07 -1.06 -0.37
N LYS A 67 -14.23 -0.42 -1.17
CA LYS A 67 -14.55 0.14 -2.49
C LYS A 67 -14.57 -0.91 -3.63
N GLY A 68 -13.89 -2.04 -3.44
CA GLY A 68 -13.92 -3.17 -4.37
C GLY A 68 -12.54 -3.76 -4.67
N GLU A 69 -12.52 -4.82 -5.48
CA GLU A 69 -11.30 -5.60 -5.73
C GLU A 69 -10.25 -4.89 -6.58
N LYS A 70 -10.60 -3.79 -7.28
CA LYS A 70 -9.65 -3.05 -8.13
C LYS A 70 -8.54 -2.36 -7.35
N GLU A 71 -8.79 -2.04 -6.08
CA GLU A 71 -7.81 -1.41 -5.20
C GLU A 71 -6.94 -2.44 -4.48
N VAL A 72 -7.30 -3.72 -4.50
CA VAL A 72 -6.53 -4.79 -3.86
C VAL A 72 -5.22 -4.99 -4.64
N GLY A 73 -4.11 -5.03 -3.91
CA GLY A 73 -2.76 -5.11 -4.48
C GLY A 73 -2.19 -3.76 -4.91
N GLN A 74 -2.94 -2.66 -4.78
CA GLN A 74 -2.39 -1.32 -5.02
C GLN A 74 -1.75 -0.74 -3.76
N SER A 75 -0.84 0.21 -3.96
CA SER A 75 -0.29 1.00 -2.86
C SER A 75 -1.34 1.99 -2.36
N LEU A 76 -1.54 2.07 -1.05
CA LEU A 76 -2.43 3.07 -0.45
C LEU A 76 -1.96 4.49 -0.78
N LYS A 77 -0.67 4.71 -1.02
CA LYS A 77 -0.12 6.00 -1.44
C LYS A 77 -0.62 6.44 -2.82
N GLU A 78 -0.84 5.49 -3.73
CA GLU A 78 -1.40 5.75 -5.06
C GLU A 78 -2.90 6.03 -5.01
N ILE A 79 -3.62 5.32 -4.12
CA ILE A 79 -5.07 5.50 -3.93
C ILE A 79 -5.35 6.82 -3.19
N ASN A 80 -4.67 7.06 -2.08
CA ASN A 80 -4.85 8.21 -1.22
C ASN A 80 -3.54 8.63 -0.56
N CYS A 81 -2.83 9.52 -1.24
CA CYS A 81 -1.55 10.04 -0.75
C CYS A 81 -1.70 10.84 0.55
N ALA A 82 -2.72 11.68 0.66
CA ALA A 82 -2.93 12.52 1.85
C ALA A 82 -3.12 11.68 3.11
N LEU A 83 -3.86 10.58 3.01
CA LEU A 83 -4.02 9.61 4.10
C LEU A 83 -2.69 8.97 4.47
N THR A 84 -1.93 8.50 3.49
CA THR A 84 -0.64 7.84 3.75
C THR A 84 0.37 8.80 4.39
N GLU A 85 0.43 10.05 3.92
CA GLU A 85 1.26 11.11 4.53
C GLU A 85 0.83 11.43 5.96
N ALA A 86 -0.47 11.47 6.24
CA ALA A 86 -0.98 11.64 7.60
C ALA A 86 -0.57 10.47 8.52
N MET A 87 -0.62 9.24 8.02
CA MET A 87 -0.17 8.05 8.76
C MET A 87 1.34 8.10 9.05
N VAL A 88 2.15 8.58 8.10
CA VAL A 88 3.59 8.78 8.32
C VAL A 88 3.84 9.86 9.37
N ASN A 89 3.13 10.99 9.29
CA ASN A 89 3.25 12.08 10.27
C ASN A 89 2.83 11.63 11.69
N GLN A 90 1.89 10.70 11.79
CA GLN A 90 1.46 10.10 13.06
C GLN A 90 2.33 8.91 13.51
N SER A 91 3.43 8.61 12.80
CA SER A 91 4.32 7.47 13.08
C SER A 91 3.64 6.10 13.01
N ALA A 92 2.48 5.99 12.34
CA ALA A 92 1.82 4.72 12.07
C ALA A 92 2.47 3.98 10.88
N LEU A 93 3.13 4.71 9.98
CA LEU A 93 3.95 4.19 8.90
C LEU A 93 5.31 4.89 8.89
N THR A 94 6.35 4.18 8.49
CA THR A 94 7.69 4.77 8.30
C THR A 94 8.04 4.74 6.82
N GLN A 95 8.40 5.89 6.27
CA GLN A 95 8.83 6.00 4.88
C GLN A 95 10.35 5.90 4.78
N TYR A 96 10.82 5.01 3.89
CA TYR A 96 12.23 4.88 3.53
C TYR A 96 12.39 5.17 2.03
N TYR A 97 13.46 5.88 1.68
CA TYR A 97 13.85 6.11 0.29
C TYR A 97 14.98 5.14 -0.06
N LEU A 98 14.75 4.31 -1.08
CA LEU A 98 15.76 3.41 -1.63
C LEU A 98 16.01 3.79 -3.09
N TYR A 99 17.27 3.73 -3.52
CA TYR A 99 17.68 4.01 -4.89
C TYR A 99 18.17 2.71 -5.53
N ASP A 100 17.45 2.26 -6.56
CA ASP A 100 17.89 1.15 -7.40
C ASP A 100 18.67 1.69 -8.61
N PHE A 101 19.99 1.52 -8.58
CA PHE A 101 20.88 1.95 -9.67
C PHE A 101 20.89 0.97 -10.86
N GLN A 102 20.24 -0.19 -10.73
CA GLN A 102 20.18 -1.23 -11.76
C GLN A 102 18.81 -1.29 -12.46
N GLY A 103 17.86 -0.42 -12.07
CA GLY A 103 16.55 -0.31 -12.69
C GLY A 103 16.61 0.24 -14.12
N ILE A 104 15.90 -0.42 -15.04
CA ILE A 104 15.75 0.05 -16.42
C ILE A 104 14.51 0.97 -16.48
N CYS A 105 14.69 2.21 -16.93
CA CYS A 105 13.59 3.14 -17.18
C CYS A 105 13.29 3.23 -18.67
N ILE A 106 12.01 3.22 -19.05
CA ILE A 106 11.62 3.50 -20.44
C ILE A 106 11.79 5.00 -20.67
N GLU A 107 12.72 5.36 -21.55
CA GLU A 107 12.90 6.75 -21.97
C GLU A 107 11.73 7.16 -22.86
N VAL A 108 10.80 7.94 -22.31
CA VAL A 108 9.81 8.64 -23.11
C VAL A 108 10.54 9.80 -23.79
N LYS A 109 10.73 9.74 -25.11
CA LYS A 109 11.18 10.88 -25.91
C LYS A 109 10.23 12.05 -25.63
N ARG A 110 10.64 12.97 -24.76
CA ARG A 110 10.04 14.29 -24.67
C ARG A 110 10.71 15.13 -25.72
N ASP A 111 9.93 15.70 -26.64
CA ASP A 111 10.42 16.75 -27.51
C ASP A 111 11.11 17.81 -26.64
N VAL A 112 12.35 18.14 -27.03
CA VAL A 112 13.34 18.77 -26.17
C VAL A 112 12.85 20.16 -25.76
N ILE A 113 12.24 20.29 -24.58
CA ILE A 113 12.08 21.59 -23.96
C ILE A 113 13.45 21.96 -23.39
N SER A 114 14.04 23.04 -23.92
CA SER A 114 15.35 23.58 -23.53
C SER A 114 15.58 23.53 -22.02
N MET A 115 16.82 23.24 -21.59
CA MET A 115 17.20 23.23 -20.17
C MET A 115 16.86 24.55 -19.46
N ALA A 116 16.81 25.67 -20.19
CA ALA A 116 16.40 26.98 -19.67
C ALA A 116 14.93 27.01 -19.21
N SER A 117 14.06 26.22 -19.84
CA SER A 117 12.64 26.15 -19.48
C SER A 117 12.37 25.42 -18.16
N ARG A 118 13.35 24.65 -17.64
CA ARG A 118 13.24 23.99 -16.33
C ARG A 118 13.36 24.95 -15.16
N LEU A 119 14.05 26.09 -15.33
CA LEU A 119 14.12 27.16 -14.31
C LEU A 119 12.81 27.94 -14.16
N MET A 120 12.04 28.05 -15.25
CA MET A 120 10.76 28.77 -15.29
C MET A 120 9.57 27.89 -14.89
N ALA A 121 9.77 26.59 -14.71
CA ALA A 121 8.75 25.66 -14.22
C ALA A 121 8.64 25.72 -12.69
N VAL A 122 8.44 26.91 -12.14
CA VAL A 122 8.04 27.09 -10.74
C VAL A 122 6.57 27.51 -10.71
N SER A 123 5.82 26.80 -9.86
CA SER A 123 4.42 27.02 -9.44
C SER A 123 3.33 26.19 -10.14
N SER A 124 3.35 24.89 -9.88
CA SER A 124 2.14 24.25 -9.37
C SER A 124 2.54 23.21 -8.33
N ARG A 125 2.21 23.50 -7.07
CA ARG A 125 2.44 22.59 -5.94
C ARG A 125 1.39 21.48 -5.96
N PHE A 126 1.34 20.72 -7.06
CA PHE A 126 0.65 19.44 -7.11
C PHE A 126 1.70 18.38 -6.79
N ARG A 127 1.71 17.92 -5.55
CA ARG A 127 2.52 16.78 -5.13
C ARG A 127 1.86 15.54 -5.73
N VAL A 128 2.21 15.22 -6.98
CA VAL A 128 1.79 13.98 -7.62
C VAL A 128 2.57 12.86 -6.94
N CYS A 129 1.86 12.09 -6.11
CA CYS A 129 2.43 10.93 -5.42
C CYS A 129 2.48 9.74 -6.37
N PHE A 130 3.33 9.83 -7.39
CA PHE A 130 3.70 8.69 -8.22
C PHE A 130 5.17 8.38 -7.93
N GLU A 131 5.40 7.40 -7.07
CA GLU A 131 6.69 6.72 -7.01
C GLU A 131 6.46 5.34 -7.58
N TYR A 132 6.98 5.13 -8.78
CA TYR A 132 6.96 3.86 -9.49
C TYR A 132 7.66 2.82 -8.62
N VAL A 133 6.90 1.96 -7.95
CA VAL A 133 7.44 0.74 -7.34
C VAL A 133 7.37 -0.33 -8.42
N ASN A 134 8.48 -0.56 -9.13
CA ASN A 134 8.61 -1.75 -9.95
C ASN A 134 8.54 -2.97 -9.01
N HIS A 135 7.45 -3.73 -9.12
CA HIS A 135 7.40 -5.08 -8.60
C HIS A 135 8.37 -5.95 -9.41
N VAL A 136 9.40 -6.47 -8.73
CA VAL A 136 10.21 -7.60 -9.20
C VAL A 136 9.41 -8.88 -9.08
#